data_AF-A0A4Q5TS78-F1
#
_entry.id   AF-A0A4Q5TS78-F1
#
_cell.length_a   1.000
_cell.length_b   1.000
_cell.length_c   1.000
_cell.angle_alpha   90.00
_cell.angle_beta   90.00
_cell.angle_gamma   90.00
#
_symmetry.space_group_name_H-M   'P 1'
#
loop_
_entity.id
_entity.type
_entity.pdbx_description
1 polymer ?
#
loop_
_entity_poly.entity_id
_entity_poly.type
_entity_poly.pdbx_seq_one_letter_code
_entity_poly.pdbx_strand_id
1 'polypeptide(L)' 'MIRTINDFKHPFFIGLAGTGMSAIAQYLQGSGKQVSGSDRFF' A
#
# COMPACT_ATOMS: atom_id res chain seq x y z
N MET A 1 -1.45 7.61 18.49
CA MET A 1 -0.21 8.09 17.83
C MET A 1 0.37 6.93 17.05
N ILE A 2 0.58 7.09 15.75
CA ILE A 2 1.13 6.06 14.88
C ILE A 2 2.66 6.09 15.05
N ARG A 3 3.27 4.93 15.32
CA ARG A 3 4.69 4.81 15.65
C ARG A 3 5.43 3.90 14.70
N THR A 4 4.75 2.90 14.13
CA THR A 4 5.37 1.90 13.25
C THR A 4 4.48 1.57 12.06
N ILE A 5 5.07 0.98 11.03
CA ILE A 5 4.32 0.48 9.87
C ILE A 5 3.37 -0.68 10.21
N ASN A 6 3.60 -1.34 11.35
CA ASN A 6 2.72 -2.40 11.81
C ASN A 6 1.40 -1.89 12.39
N ASP A 7 1.34 -0.60 12.75
CA ASP A 7 0.15 0.02 13.33
C ASP A 7 -0.95 0.24 12.28
N PHE A 8 -0.60 0.25 10.99
CA PHE A 8 -1.56 0.31 9.89
C PHE A 8 -2.04 -1.10 9.55
N LYS A 9 -3.35 -1.25 9.31
CA LYS A 9 -3.95 -2.50 8.80
C LYS A 9 -4.36 -2.40 7.33
N HIS A 10 -4.81 -1.21 6.91
CA HIS A 10 -5.39 -0.97 5.59
C HIS A 10 -4.72 0.22 4.88
N PRO A 11 -3.51 0.06 4.33
CA PRO A 11 -2.85 1.13 3.56
C PRO A 11 -3.61 1.42 2.27
N PHE A 12 -3.78 2.71 1.95
CA PHE A 12 -4.35 3.16 0.68
C PHE A 12 -3.31 3.93 -0.14
N PHE A 13 -3.05 3.49 -1.37
CA PHE A 13 -2.08 4.11 -2.28
C PHE A 13 -2.79 4.96 -3.33
N ILE A 14 -2.29 6.18 -3.56
CA ILE A 14 -2.69 7.03 -4.70
C ILE A 14 -1.56 6.96 -5.72
N GLY A 15 -1.87 6.56 -6.96
CA GLY A 15 -0.87 6.24 -7.98
C GLY A 15 -0.34 4.80 -7.87
N LEU A 16 -1.19 3.84 -7.48
CA LEU A 16 -0.79 2.46 -7.19
C LEU A 16 -0.18 1.74 -8.41
N ALA A 17 -0.54 2.13 -9.65
CA ALA A 17 -0.06 1.46 -10.86
C ALA A 17 1.41 1.80 -11.18
N GLY A 18 2.00 2.80 -10.53
CA GLY A 18 3.44 3.08 -10.65
C GLY A 18 4.28 1.90 -10.16
N THR A 19 5.37 1.57 -10.86
CA THR A 19 6.22 0.40 -10.54
C THR A 19 6.79 0.43 -9.11
N GLY A 20 7.19 1.59 -8.62
CA GLY A 20 7.65 1.74 -7.23
C GLY A 20 6.52 1.59 -6.21
N MET A 21 5.34 2.13 -6.51
CA MET A 21 4.17 2.07 -5.62
C MET A 21 3.61 0.65 -5.53
N SER A 22 3.51 -0.03 -6.66
CA SER A 22 3.09 -1.43 -6.72
C SER A 22 4.08 -2.37 -6.02
N ALA A 23 5.39 -2.14 -6.11
CA ALA A 23 6.37 -2.93 -5.36
C ALA A 23 6.19 -2.81 -3.83
N ILE A 24 5.97 -1.58 -3.32
CA ILE A 24 5.72 -1.36 -1.90
C ILE A 24 4.38 -1.97 -1.48
N ALA A 25 3.33 -1.80 -2.29
CA ALA A 25 2.02 -2.38 -2.03
C ALA A 25 2.06 -3.91 -1.97
N GLN A 26 2.79 -4.56 -2.89
CA GLN A 26 2.99 -6.01 -2.89
C GLN A 26 3.74 -6.49 -1.64
N TYR A 27 4.80 -5.77 -1.24
CA TYR A 27 5.52 -6.08 0.01
C TYR A 27 4.58 -5.99 1.24
N LEU A 28 3.79 -4.93 1.35
CA LEU A 28 2.84 -4.75 2.45
C LEU A 28 1.74 -5.81 2.45
N GLN A 29 1.25 -6.19 1.26
CA GLN A 29 0.27 -7.26 1.12
C GLN A 29 0.86 -8.61 1.54
N GLY A 30 2.09 -8.94 1.11
CA GLY A 30 2.80 -10.14 1.52
C GLY A 30 3.14 -10.19 3.01
N SER A 31 3.24 -9.04 3.68
CA SER A 31 3.41 -8.93 5.13
C SER A 31 2.08 -8.86 5.91
N GLY A 32 0.95 -9.18 5.24
CA GLY A 32 -0.35 -9.39 5.88
C GLY A 32 -1.19 -8.12 6.04
N LYS A 33 -0.84 -7.03 5.35
CA LYS A 33 -1.67 -5.82 5.29
C LYS A 33 -2.70 -5.93 4.17
N GLN A 34 -3.87 -5.36 4.37
CA GLN A 34 -4.89 -5.32 3.32
C GLN A 34 -4.73 -4.03 2.54
N VAL A 35 -4.09 -4.11 1.38
CA VAL A 35 -3.74 -2.94 0.59
C VAL A 35 -4.82 -2.63 -0.43
N SER A 36 -5.14 -1.34 -0.56
CA SER A 36 -6.03 -0.80 -1.59
C SER A 36 -5.35 0.40 -2.26
N GLY A 37 -5.85 0.83 -3.41
CA GLY A 37 -5.36 2.07 -4.01
C GLY A 37 -6.15 2.49 -5.23
N SER A 38 -5.79 3.65 -5.75
CA SER A 38 -6.28 4.21 -7.01
C SER A 38 -5.12 4.60 -7.90
N ASP A 39 -5.36 4.63 -9.20
CA ASP A 39 -4.49 5.30 -10.16
C ASP A 39 -5.35 6.17 -11.07
N ARG A 40 -4.74 7.13 -11.79
CA ARG A 40 -5.48 7.92 -12.77
C ARG A 40 -5.93 7.06 -13.95
N PHE A 41 -5.13 6.05 -14.29
CA PHE A 41 -5.33 5.24 -15.49
C PHE A 41 -5.93 3.86 -15.20
N PHE A 42 -6.04 3.46 -13.93
CA PHE A 42 -6.49 2.12 -13.48
C PHE A 42 -7.33 2.20 -12.20
#